data_AF-A0A6A5JZU8-F1
#
_entry.id   AF-A0A6A5JZU8-F1
#
_cell.length_a   1.000
_cell.length_b   1.000
_cell.length_c   1.000
_cell.angle_alpha   90.00
_cell.angle_beta   90.00
_cell.angle_gamma   90.00
#
_symmetry.space_group_name_H-M   'P 1'
#
loop_
_entity.id
_entity.type
_entity.pdbx_description
1 polymer ?
#
loop_
_entity_poly.entity_id
_entity_poly.type
_entity_poly.pdbx_seq_one_letter_code
_entity_poly.pdbx_strand_id
1 'polypeptide(L)'
;MAEAVQPEQAGVASELRTSCAPLQIQEKANGAPRKPHPRRPNYNEIHAKPLPLDVFALPAFIPHNPISIVRLAIALISQSLWPPKSHSMIHKAYYSPETQSIHVTDPASIRALWENGFWGKGSLSRSEPQWLVAEKRRRGAQASKTSTEVTQSRREERKQFKLERARAQRDAIEHQLRQEGKIALDATVHELVENGTGEMKGVVADEEDVKSSTIDATSADKTLSREENDTDVVLEIDILDLEHLQLTPEEAFFLTYVLGVLDVVTVKEDDLDRPSNQYPAWYLLRLYCAHALSPSEDPHQEKTLTHLSTAYNASKGATLVGSALSCVPSIEPDNPFLLKYVVYHHFRSLGWVVRPGIKFAVDYLLYIRGPAFTHAEFAIMIIPSYSASYWTEPFNGKTTSRGADKERRDWWWFHRVNRVQTQVMKTLMLVYVEVSAPWDTNATEKEGFKVDIGSVLKKYAVREFVFKRWSPSRNRD
;
A
#
# COMPACT_ATOMS: atom_id res chain seq x y z
N MET A 1 -49.16 52.93 62.31
CA MET A 1 -48.15 52.87 61.25
C MET A 1 -48.90 52.54 59.96
N ALA A 2 -49.69 53.50 59.45
CA ALA A 2 -49.34 54.37 58.31
C ALA A 2 -49.08 53.51 57.06
N GLU A 3 -50.09 53.16 56.23
CA GLU A 3 -50.70 54.02 55.18
C GLU A 3 -49.59 54.56 54.23
N ALA A 4 -49.63 54.51 52.90
CA ALA A 4 -50.74 54.64 51.98
C ALA A 4 -50.20 54.58 50.51
N VAL A 5 -51.11 54.35 49.55
CA VAL A 5 -51.29 55.12 48.29
C VAL A 5 -50.53 54.72 47.00
N GLN A 6 -51.31 54.30 46.00
CA GLN A 6 -51.02 54.40 44.55
C GLN A 6 -51.18 55.85 44.08
N PRO A 7 -50.62 56.24 42.90
CA PRO A 7 -51.57 56.66 41.86
C PRO A 7 -51.17 56.38 40.39
N GLU A 8 -52.24 56.24 39.59
CA GLU A 8 -52.56 56.77 38.25
C GLU A 8 -51.57 56.88 37.07
N GLN A 9 -52.05 56.30 35.96
CA GLN A 9 -52.24 56.85 34.60
C GLN A 9 -51.51 58.12 34.15
N ALA A 10 -50.91 58.06 32.96
CA ALA A 10 -51.15 59.03 31.86
C ALA A 10 -50.63 58.48 30.52
N GLY A 11 -51.39 58.68 29.45
CA GLY A 11 -50.98 58.39 28.08
C GLY A 11 -50.43 59.61 27.33
N VAL A 12 -50.23 59.40 26.03
CA VAL A 12 -50.13 60.36 24.90
C VAL A 12 -48.71 60.72 24.38
N ALA A 13 -48.38 60.06 23.25
CA ALA A 13 -47.88 60.57 21.96
C ALA A 13 -46.50 61.25 21.75
N SER A 14 -46.06 61.12 20.48
CA SER A 14 -44.87 61.62 19.77
C SER A 14 -43.58 60.79 19.98
N GLU A 15 -42.80 60.39 18.98
CA GLU A 15 -42.61 60.92 17.63
C GLU A 15 -41.77 59.90 16.80
N LEU A 16 -41.86 59.99 15.46
CA LEU A 16 -41.24 59.11 14.48
C LEU A 16 -39.70 59.00 14.58
N ARG A 17 -39.15 57.77 14.50
CA ARG A 17 -37.89 57.50 13.77
C ARG A 17 -37.94 56.16 13.04
N THR A 18 -37.94 56.27 11.72
CA THR A 18 -37.69 55.25 10.70
C THR A 18 -36.39 54.49 10.98
N SER A 19 -36.43 53.15 10.94
CA SER A 19 -35.23 52.33 10.76
C SER A 19 -35.43 51.39 9.57
N CYS A 20 -34.53 51.55 8.61
CA CYS A 20 -34.45 50.86 7.34
C CYS A 20 -33.89 49.44 7.57
N ALA A 21 -34.68 48.41 7.25
CA ALA A 21 -34.22 47.03 7.23
C ALA A 21 -33.76 46.65 5.81
N PRO A 22 -32.55 46.11 5.60
CA PRO A 22 -32.11 45.72 4.27
C PRO A 22 -32.82 44.44 3.81
N LEU A 23 -33.46 44.52 2.64
CA LEU A 23 -34.09 43.42 1.92
C LEU A 23 -33.04 42.36 1.54
N GLN A 24 -33.16 41.17 2.11
CA GLN A 24 -32.44 39.98 1.62
C GLN A 24 -33.10 39.49 0.33
N ILE A 25 -32.42 39.69 -0.80
CA ILE A 25 -32.76 39.05 -2.07
C ILE A 25 -32.40 37.56 -1.95
N GLN A 26 -33.41 36.70 -1.81
CA GLN A 26 -33.26 35.26 -1.98
C GLN A 26 -33.23 34.93 -3.48
N GLU A 27 -32.04 34.76 -4.04
CA GLU A 27 -31.89 34.04 -5.31
C GLU A 27 -32.23 32.56 -5.12
N LYS A 28 -33.35 32.11 -5.71
CA LYS A 28 -33.65 30.70 -5.88
C LYS A 28 -32.71 30.10 -6.92
N ALA A 29 -31.68 29.40 -6.47
CA ALA A 29 -30.86 28.56 -7.32
C ALA A 29 -31.71 27.40 -7.87
N ASN A 30 -32.06 27.44 -9.16
CA ASN A 30 -32.63 26.32 -9.89
C ASN A 30 -31.58 25.21 -10.03
N GLY A 31 -31.56 24.28 -9.07
CA GLY A 31 -30.68 23.11 -9.10
C GLY A 31 -31.17 22.09 -10.13
N ALA A 32 -30.42 21.93 -11.23
CA ALA A 32 -30.62 20.83 -12.17
C ALA A 32 -30.58 19.46 -11.44
N PRO A 33 -31.40 18.46 -11.85
CA PRO A 33 -31.44 17.16 -11.20
C PRO A 33 -30.08 16.47 -11.33
N ARG A 34 -29.44 16.20 -10.18
CA ARG A 34 -28.16 15.49 -10.13
C ARG A 34 -28.36 14.07 -10.68
N LYS A 35 -27.63 13.72 -11.75
CA LYS A 35 -27.63 12.37 -12.32
C LYS A 35 -27.32 11.32 -11.24
N PRO A 36 -28.02 10.18 -11.21
CA PRO A 36 -27.78 9.15 -10.21
C PRO A 36 -26.33 8.64 -10.32
N HIS A 37 -25.60 8.70 -9.21
CA HIS A 37 -24.26 8.14 -9.17
C HIS A 37 -24.33 6.61 -9.32
N PRO A 38 -23.44 6.00 -10.12
CA PRO A 38 -23.34 4.55 -10.16
C PRO A 38 -23.04 4.03 -8.75
N ARG A 39 -23.77 2.99 -8.35
CA ARG A 39 -23.60 2.37 -7.03
C ARG A 39 -22.20 1.76 -6.95
N ARG A 40 -21.52 1.98 -5.83
CA ARG A 40 -20.22 1.35 -5.58
C ARG A 40 -20.40 -0.18 -5.54
N PRO A 41 -19.42 -0.96 -6.01
CA PRO A 41 -19.43 -2.40 -5.82
C PRO A 41 -19.55 -2.75 -4.33
N ASN A 42 -20.22 -3.84 -4.01
CA ASN A 42 -20.32 -4.30 -2.63
C ASN A 42 -19.00 -4.98 -2.21
N TYR A 43 -18.07 -4.22 -1.65
CA TYR A 43 -16.77 -4.75 -1.22
C TYR A 43 -16.89 -5.86 -0.16
N ASN A 44 -17.96 -5.91 0.62
CA ASN A 44 -18.16 -6.99 1.59
C ASN A 44 -18.39 -8.35 0.91
N GLU A 45 -19.01 -8.37 -0.27
CA GLU A 45 -19.21 -9.59 -1.05
C GLU A 45 -17.93 -9.97 -1.80
N ILE A 46 -17.24 -8.97 -2.39
CA ILE A 46 -15.99 -9.18 -3.13
C ILE A 46 -14.89 -9.74 -2.21
N HIS A 47 -14.71 -9.13 -1.03
CA HIS A 47 -13.71 -9.56 -0.05
C HIS A 47 -14.36 -10.34 1.10
N ALA A 48 -15.30 -11.22 0.77
CA ALA A 48 -15.96 -12.06 1.76
C ALA A 48 -14.97 -13.05 2.40
N LYS A 49 -14.02 -13.59 1.62
CA LYS A 49 -12.98 -14.48 2.11
C LYS A 49 -11.72 -13.67 2.47
N PRO A 50 -11.19 -13.78 3.70
CA PRO A 50 -9.98 -13.06 4.09
C PRO A 50 -8.69 -13.68 3.54
N LEU A 51 -8.74 -14.96 3.15
CA LEU A 51 -7.62 -15.74 2.63
C LEU A 51 -8.07 -16.50 1.37
N PRO A 52 -7.14 -16.82 0.44
CA PRO A 52 -7.43 -17.55 -0.80
C PRO A 52 -7.54 -19.06 -0.54
N LEU A 53 -8.27 -19.44 0.50
CA LEU A 53 -8.46 -20.80 0.98
C LEU A 53 -9.92 -20.99 1.41
N ASP A 54 -10.42 -22.20 1.24
CA ASP A 54 -11.72 -22.59 1.75
C ASP A 54 -11.59 -23.04 3.20
N VAL A 55 -12.18 -22.27 4.12
CA VAL A 55 -12.15 -22.54 5.57
C VAL A 55 -13.45 -23.21 5.99
N PHE A 56 -13.34 -24.42 6.53
CA PHE A 56 -14.47 -25.20 7.03
C PHE A 56 -14.57 -25.08 8.55
N ALA A 57 -15.13 -23.96 9.02
CA ALA A 57 -15.23 -23.68 10.45
C ALA A 57 -16.09 -24.75 11.18
N LEU A 58 -15.62 -25.16 12.36
CA LEU A 58 -16.41 -26.02 13.24
C LEU A 58 -17.65 -25.27 13.72
N PRO A 59 -18.78 -25.96 13.89
CA PRO A 59 -20.00 -25.36 14.42
C PRO A 59 -19.76 -24.81 15.83
N ALA A 60 -20.45 -23.72 16.18
CA ALA A 60 -20.33 -23.10 17.50
C ALA A 60 -20.62 -24.11 18.63
N PHE A 61 -19.66 -24.22 19.54
CA PHE A 61 -19.73 -25.12 20.69
C PHE A 61 -20.46 -24.42 21.85
N ILE A 62 -21.59 -24.99 22.27
CA ILE A 62 -22.40 -24.54 23.40
C ILE A 62 -22.40 -25.70 24.41
N PRO A 63 -21.59 -25.62 25.49
CA PRO A 63 -21.35 -26.75 26.40
C PRO A 63 -22.62 -27.35 27.02
N HIS A 64 -23.63 -26.51 27.26
CA HIS A 64 -24.88 -26.92 27.91
C HIS A 64 -25.91 -27.54 26.95
N ASN A 65 -25.69 -27.46 25.63
CA ASN A 65 -26.62 -27.98 24.65
C ASN A 65 -26.12 -29.33 24.11
N PRO A 66 -26.75 -30.46 24.45
CA PRO A 66 -26.32 -31.77 23.95
C PRO A 66 -26.35 -31.86 22.42
N ILE A 67 -27.26 -31.13 21.75
CA ILE A 67 -27.32 -31.06 20.28
C ILE A 67 -26.07 -30.38 19.72
N SER A 68 -25.52 -29.37 20.41
CA SER A 68 -24.27 -28.72 20.00
C SER A 68 -23.09 -29.69 20.09
N ILE A 69 -23.02 -30.50 21.16
CA ILE A 69 -22.01 -31.56 21.33
C ILE A 69 -22.11 -32.58 20.20
N VAL A 70 -23.32 -33.09 19.92
CA VAL A 70 -23.56 -34.06 18.84
C VAL A 70 -23.20 -33.47 17.48
N ARG A 71 -23.61 -32.23 17.20
CA ARG A 71 -23.27 -31.54 15.95
C ARG A 71 -21.76 -31.36 15.77
N LEU A 72 -21.05 -31.02 16.85
CA LEU A 72 -19.59 -30.93 16.85
C LEU A 72 -18.94 -32.30 16.64
N ALA A 73 -19.42 -33.34 17.32
CA ALA A 73 -18.92 -34.71 17.18
C ALA A 73 -19.12 -35.23 15.74
N ILE A 74 -20.29 -35.02 15.15
CA ILE A 74 -20.55 -35.35 13.74
C ILE A 74 -19.61 -34.57 12.82
N ALA A 75 -19.44 -33.26 13.05
CA ALA A 75 -18.52 -32.44 12.25
C ALA A 75 -17.08 -32.97 12.34
N LEU A 76 -16.58 -33.25 13.55
CA LEU A 76 -15.24 -33.79 13.77
C LEU A 76 -15.05 -35.18 13.15
N ILE A 77 -16.02 -36.09 13.32
CA ILE A 77 -15.97 -37.43 12.72
C ILE A 77 -16.00 -37.32 11.20
N SER A 78 -16.91 -36.52 10.64
CA SER A 78 -17.02 -36.35 9.19
C SER A 78 -15.76 -35.75 8.58
N GLN A 79 -15.18 -34.71 9.20
CA GLN A 79 -13.94 -34.08 8.75
C GLN A 79 -12.72 -34.97 8.98
N SER A 80 -12.74 -35.86 9.98
CA SER A 80 -11.65 -36.82 10.21
C SER A 80 -11.67 -37.98 9.20
N LEU A 81 -12.85 -38.44 8.79
CA LEU A 81 -13.01 -39.53 7.83
C LEU A 81 -12.93 -39.06 6.37
N TRP A 82 -13.44 -37.85 6.09
CA TRP A 82 -13.45 -37.22 4.78
C TRP A 82 -12.98 -35.77 4.90
N PRO A 83 -11.66 -35.54 5.03
CA PRO A 83 -11.12 -34.19 5.17
C PRO A 83 -11.47 -33.35 3.94
N PRO A 84 -12.15 -32.20 4.11
CA PRO A 84 -12.46 -31.33 3.00
C PRO A 84 -11.18 -30.71 2.44
N LYS A 85 -11.12 -30.51 1.12
CA LYS A 85 -9.96 -29.87 0.48
C LYS A 85 -10.06 -28.35 0.65
N SER A 86 -9.13 -27.77 1.40
CA SER A 86 -9.01 -26.31 1.59
C SER A 86 -8.41 -25.59 0.38
N HIS A 87 -7.60 -26.29 -0.40
CA HIS A 87 -6.89 -25.77 -1.57
C HIS A 87 -7.65 -26.13 -2.84
N SER A 88 -8.64 -25.31 -3.21
CA SER A 88 -9.42 -25.52 -4.43
C SER A 88 -8.65 -25.13 -5.70
N MET A 89 -7.74 -24.15 -5.61
CA MET A 89 -6.90 -23.70 -6.71
C MET A 89 -5.49 -23.35 -6.21
N ILE A 90 -4.47 -23.81 -6.93
CA ILE A 90 -3.07 -23.42 -6.72
C ILE A 90 -2.70 -22.45 -7.83
N HIS A 91 -2.32 -21.24 -7.44
CA HIS A 91 -1.96 -20.16 -8.34
C HIS A 91 -0.51 -20.28 -8.78
N LYS A 92 -0.22 -20.03 -10.06
CA LYS A 92 1.15 -20.01 -10.58
C LYS A 92 1.68 -18.58 -10.59
N ALA A 93 2.91 -18.41 -10.14
CA ALA A 93 3.61 -17.15 -10.18
C ALA A 93 5.02 -17.32 -10.74
N TYR A 94 5.52 -16.28 -11.38
CA TYR A 94 6.79 -16.29 -12.08
C TYR A 94 7.77 -15.40 -11.32
N TYR A 95 8.97 -15.91 -11.08
CA TYR A 95 10.03 -15.06 -10.55
C TYR A 95 10.66 -14.25 -11.69
N SER A 96 10.62 -12.92 -11.60
CA SER A 96 11.27 -12.00 -12.53
C SER A 96 12.64 -11.57 -11.97
N PRO A 97 13.77 -12.03 -12.54
CA PRO A 97 15.10 -11.66 -12.07
C PRO A 97 15.39 -10.17 -12.22
N GLU A 98 14.86 -9.54 -13.26
CA GLU A 98 15.07 -8.12 -13.58
C GLU A 98 14.48 -7.18 -12.53
N THR A 99 13.28 -7.50 -12.06
CA THR A 99 12.55 -6.69 -11.08
C THR A 99 12.68 -7.21 -9.65
N GLN A 100 13.35 -8.35 -9.47
CA GLN A 100 13.47 -9.08 -8.20
C GLN A 100 12.12 -9.25 -7.49
N SER A 101 11.09 -9.53 -8.28
CA SER A 101 9.71 -9.63 -7.79
C SER A 101 8.97 -10.78 -8.41
N ILE A 102 7.85 -11.15 -7.79
CA ILE A 102 7.07 -12.33 -8.15
C ILE A 102 5.82 -11.85 -8.89
N HIS A 103 5.62 -12.32 -10.12
CA HIS A 103 4.55 -11.86 -11.01
C HIS A 103 3.50 -12.95 -11.18
N VAL A 104 2.23 -12.61 -10.99
CA VAL A 104 1.09 -13.45 -11.35
C VAL A 104 0.44 -12.84 -12.58
N THR A 105 0.37 -13.59 -13.66
CA THR A 105 -0.13 -13.12 -14.96
C THR A 105 -1.53 -13.64 -15.27
N ASP A 106 -1.92 -14.79 -14.71
CA ASP A 106 -3.25 -15.37 -14.94
C ASP A 106 -4.35 -14.46 -14.34
N PRO A 107 -5.30 -13.95 -15.14
CA PRO A 107 -6.34 -13.03 -14.65
C PRO A 107 -7.21 -13.60 -13.55
N ALA A 108 -7.50 -14.92 -13.58
CA ALA A 108 -8.29 -15.58 -12.54
C ALA A 108 -7.53 -15.61 -11.21
N SER A 109 -6.23 -15.95 -11.25
CA SER A 109 -5.34 -15.93 -10.09
C SER A 109 -5.12 -14.52 -9.55
N ILE A 110 -4.97 -13.52 -10.42
CA ILE A 110 -4.86 -12.11 -10.02
C ILE A 110 -6.09 -11.68 -9.21
N ARG A 111 -7.30 -11.96 -9.73
CA ARG A 111 -8.54 -11.65 -9.01
C ARG A 111 -8.67 -12.43 -7.72
N ALA A 112 -8.47 -13.74 -7.75
CA ALA A 112 -8.60 -14.57 -6.56
C ALA A 112 -7.67 -14.12 -5.43
N LEU A 113 -6.42 -13.80 -5.72
CA LEU A 113 -5.47 -13.30 -4.72
C LEU A 113 -5.83 -11.89 -4.25
N TRP A 114 -6.23 -10.99 -5.15
CA TRP A 114 -6.57 -9.64 -4.75
C TRP A 114 -7.87 -9.58 -3.91
N GLU A 115 -8.91 -10.29 -4.36
CA GLU A 115 -10.22 -10.38 -3.70
C GLU A 115 -10.10 -11.11 -2.36
N ASN A 116 -9.35 -12.21 -2.30
CA ASN A 116 -9.22 -13.04 -1.11
C ASN A 116 -7.96 -12.73 -0.29
N GLY A 117 -7.80 -11.47 0.12
CA GLY A 117 -6.77 -11.08 1.09
C GLY A 117 -5.85 -9.91 0.70
N PHE A 118 -6.17 -9.18 -0.38
CA PHE A 118 -5.43 -7.99 -0.84
C PHE A 118 -3.94 -8.24 -1.13
N TRP A 119 -3.61 -9.42 -1.66
CA TRP A 119 -2.23 -9.76 -1.99
C TRP A 119 -1.74 -8.96 -3.20
N GLY A 120 -0.48 -8.53 -3.16
CA GLY A 120 0.21 -7.94 -4.30
C GLY A 120 -0.34 -6.59 -4.74
N LYS A 121 0.22 -6.06 -5.82
CA LYS A 121 -0.19 -4.80 -6.42
C LYS A 121 -0.17 -4.94 -7.94
N GLY A 122 -1.22 -4.46 -8.61
CA GLY A 122 -1.22 -4.40 -10.07
C GLY A 122 -0.08 -3.53 -10.58
N SER A 123 0.59 -3.99 -11.64
CA SER A 123 1.70 -3.26 -12.27
C SER A 123 1.21 -1.99 -12.98
N LEU A 124 0.01 -2.05 -13.56
CA LEU A 124 -0.59 -0.95 -14.32
C LEU A 124 -1.78 -0.29 -13.61
N SER A 125 -2.35 -0.94 -12.60
CA SER A 125 -3.45 -0.38 -11.81
C SER A 125 -3.03 0.13 -10.42
N ARG A 126 -3.78 1.12 -9.91
CA ARG A 126 -3.46 1.77 -8.62
C ARG A 126 -3.97 1.01 -7.39
N SER A 127 -5.14 0.39 -7.48
CA SER A 127 -5.85 -0.19 -6.33
C SER A 127 -6.40 -1.58 -6.63
N GLU A 128 -7.06 -1.74 -7.76
CA GLU A 128 -7.71 -2.98 -8.20
C GLU A 128 -7.17 -3.33 -9.59
N PRO A 129 -6.94 -4.61 -9.92
CA PRO A 129 -6.46 -5.05 -11.22
C PRO A 129 -7.57 -4.86 -12.27
N GLN A 130 -7.61 -3.67 -12.88
CA GLN A 130 -8.67 -3.23 -13.78
C GLN A 130 -8.10 -2.59 -15.06
N TRP A 131 -6.81 -2.74 -15.32
CA TRP A 131 -6.16 -2.08 -16.44
C TRP A 131 -6.81 -2.47 -17.77
N LEU A 132 -7.07 -3.76 -18.00
CA LEU A 132 -7.71 -4.25 -19.22
C LEU A 132 -9.10 -3.61 -19.44
N VAL A 133 -9.88 -3.46 -18.37
CA VAL A 133 -11.20 -2.82 -18.40
C VAL A 133 -11.08 -1.33 -18.76
N ALA A 134 -10.09 -0.65 -18.17
CA ALA A 134 -9.82 0.75 -18.46
C ALA A 134 -9.31 0.96 -19.90
N GLU A 135 -8.49 0.06 -20.44
CA GLU A 135 -7.95 0.15 -21.80
C GLU A 135 -9.02 -0.16 -22.84
N LYS A 136 -9.86 -1.20 -22.62
CA LYS A 136 -11.05 -1.46 -23.45
C LYS A 136 -11.98 -0.25 -23.50
N ARG A 137 -12.18 0.42 -22.36
CA ARG A 137 -12.96 1.68 -22.29
C ARG A 137 -12.29 2.82 -23.04
N ARG A 138 -10.99 3.04 -22.88
CA ARG A 138 -10.23 4.10 -23.58
C ARG A 138 -10.37 3.97 -25.10
N ARG A 139 -10.43 2.74 -25.62
CA ARG A 139 -10.64 2.45 -27.04
C ARG A 139 -12.12 2.43 -27.47
N GLY A 140 -13.04 2.82 -26.59
CA GLY A 140 -14.47 2.94 -26.90
C GLY A 140 -15.27 1.64 -26.83
N ALA A 141 -14.72 0.54 -26.32
CA ALA A 141 -15.39 -0.75 -26.29
C ALA A 141 -16.33 -0.97 -25.09
N GLN A 142 -16.32 -0.09 -24.07
CA GLN A 142 -17.19 -0.19 -22.88
C GLN A 142 -17.64 1.19 -22.36
N ALA A 143 -18.91 1.31 -21.93
CA ALA A 143 -19.52 2.60 -21.59
C ALA A 143 -19.44 3.04 -20.10
N SER A 144 -19.27 2.11 -19.14
CA SER A 144 -19.36 2.44 -17.68
C SER A 144 -18.02 2.86 -17.09
N LYS A 145 -17.92 4.00 -16.36
CA LYS A 145 -16.67 4.58 -15.79
C LYS A 145 -16.12 3.82 -14.58
N THR A 146 -14.79 3.67 -14.46
CA THR A 146 -14.12 3.06 -13.28
C THR A 146 -14.00 4.07 -12.11
N SER A 147 -13.92 3.58 -10.87
CA SER A 147 -13.76 4.39 -9.64
C SER A 147 -12.54 5.32 -9.66
N THR A 148 -11.45 4.90 -10.29
CA THR A 148 -10.21 5.67 -10.50
C THR A 148 -10.43 6.84 -11.46
N GLU A 149 -11.13 6.62 -12.57
CA GLU A 149 -11.46 7.64 -13.58
C GLU A 149 -12.43 8.68 -13.02
N VAL A 150 -13.44 8.24 -12.26
CA VAL A 150 -14.33 9.15 -11.53
C VAL A 150 -13.51 10.03 -10.58
N THR A 151 -12.47 9.47 -9.95
CA THR A 151 -11.58 10.23 -9.08
C THR A 151 -10.67 11.19 -9.86
N GLN A 152 -10.19 10.81 -11.05
CA GLN A 152 -9.38 11.68 -11.92
C GLN A 152 -10.20 12.84 -12.48
N SER A 153 -11.38 12.57 -13.04
CA SER A 153 -12.32 13.59 -13.51
C SER A 153 -12.67 14.58 -12.40
N ARG A 154 -12.92 14.11 -11.17
CA ARG A 154 -13.11 15.00 -10.01
C ARG A 154 -11.87 15.83 -9.65
N ARG A 155 -10.65 15.32 -9.89
CA ARG A 155 -9.41 16.07 -9.65
C ARG A 155 -9.18 17.12 -10.72
N GLU A 156 -9.52 16.83 -11.96
CA GLU A 156 -9.49 17.76 -13.09
C GLU A 156 -10.51 18.88 -12.88
N GLU A 157 -11.74 18.56 -12.53
CA GLU A 157 -12.77 19.55 -12.15
C GLU A 157 -12.29 20.43 -10.99
N ARG A 158 -11.68 19.83 -9.94
CA ARG A 158 -11.10 20.61 -8.83
C ARG A 158 -9.93 21.50 -9.29
N LYS A 159 -9.11 21.04 -10.25
CA LYS A 159 -7.99 21.81 -10.79
C LYS A 159 -8.51 22.98 -11.61
N GLN A 160 -9.51 22.75 -12.46
CA GLN A 160 -10.20 23.77 -13.24
C GLN A 160 -10.85 24.80 -12.33
N PHE A 161 -11.59 24.38 -11.32
CA PHE A 161 -12.21 25.28 -10.36
C PHE A 161 -11.19 26.11 -9.55
N LYS A 162 -10.04 25.51 -9.18
CA LYS A 162 -8.94 26.26 -8.56
C LYS A 162 -8.33 27.27 -9.52
N LEU A 163 -8.16 26.90 -10.79
CA LEU A 163 -7.62 27.77 -11.83
C LEU A 163 -8.56 28.94 -12.13
N GLU A 164 -9.86 28.69 -12.24
CA GLU A 164 -10.90 29.71 -12.43
C GLU A 164 -10.95 30.67 -11.24
N ARG A 165 -10.88 30.14 -10.01
CA ARG A 165 -10.81 30.97 -8.81
C ARG A 165 -9.55 31.84 -8.79
N ALA A 166 -8.40 31.28 -9.16
CA ALA A 166 -7.14 32.04 -9.23
C ALA A 166 -7.20 33.12 -10.31
N ARG A 167 -7.82 32.83 -11.46
CA ARG A 167 -8.07 33.81 -12.54
C ARG A 167 -8.98 34.94 -12.05
N ALA A 168 -10.13 34.62 -11.45
CA ALA A 168 -11.04 35.63 -10.91
C ALA A 168 -10.41 36.50 -9.82
N GLN A 169 -9.55 35.92 -8.97
CA GLN A 169 -8.78 36.68 -7.98
C GLN A 169 -7.77 37.62 -8.63
N ARG A 170 -7.06 37.16 -9.68
CA ARG A 170 -6.12 37.99 -10.43
C ARG A 170 -6.83 39.15 -11.14
N ASP A 171 -7.94 38.87 -11.81
CA ASP A 171 -8.74 39.88 -12.52
C ASP A 171 -9.31 40.93 -11.53
N ALA A 172 -9.73 40.50 -10.32
CA ALA A 172 -10.19 41.40 -9.27
C ALA A 172 -9.08 42.31 -8.73
N ILE A 173 -7.88 41.78 -8.51
CA ILE A 173 -6.70 42.55 -8.11
C ILE A 173 -6.31 43.55 -9.21
N GLU A 174 -6.34 43.13 -10.48
CA GLU A 174 -6.06 43.99 -11.62
C GLU A 174 -7.07 45.14 -11.73
N HIS A 175 -8.36 44.87 -11.52
CA HIS A 175 -9.40 45.88 -11.53
C HIS A 175 -9.25 46.88 -10.36
N GLN A 176 -8.86 46.39 -9.17
CA GLN A 176 -8.56 47.25 -8.03
C GLN A 176 -7.36 48.15 -8.30
N LEU A 177 -6.27 47.61 -8.86
CA LEU A 177 -5.08 48.37 -9.26
C LEU A 177 -5.39 49.43 -10.32
N ARG A 178 -6.28 49.13 -11.28
CA ARG A 178 -6.79 50.10 -12.26
C ARG A 178 -7.53 51.25 -11.59
N GLN A 179 -8.41 50.95 -10.63
CA GLN A 179 -9.18 51.96 -9.90
C GLN A 179 -8.31 52.83 -8.98
N GLU A 180 -7.27 52.24 -8.37
CA GLU A 180 -6.29 52.96 -7.56
C GLU A 180 -5.34 53.84 -8.40
N GLY A 181 -5.50 53.89 -9.73
CA GLY A 181 -4.68 54.72 -10.62
C GLY A 181 -3.21 54.29 -10.72
N LYS A 182 -2.86 53.11 -10.21
CA LYS A 182 -1.48 52.58 -10.19
C LYS A 182 -1.07 51.89 -11.50
N ILE A 183 -1.93 51.89 -12.52
CA ILE A 183 -1.59 51.35 -13.83
C ILE A 183 -1.22 52.51 -14.75
N ALA A 184 0.07 52.86 -14.76
CA ALA A 184 0.67 53.67 -15.81
C ALA A 184 0.70 52.86 -17.12
N LEU A 185 0.44 53.53 -18.24
CA LEU A 185 0.43 52.95 -19.58
C LEU A 185 1.84 52.44 -19.96
N ASP A 186 1.94 51.11 -20.04
CA ASP A 186 2.70 50.30 -21.01
C ASP A 186 4.19 50.61 -21.27
N ALA A 187 5.09 49.77 -20.75
CA ALA A 187 6.13 49.11 -21.54
C ALA A 187 7.07 48.23 -20.66
N THR A 188 7.33 47.03 -21.16
CA THR A 188 8.52 46.18 -20.91
C THR A 188 8.49 45.20 -19.74
N VAL A 189 8.02 44.01 -20.10
CA VAL A 189 8.50 42.72 -19.60
C VAL A 189 10.03 42.64 -19.80
N HIS A 190 10.86 43.07 -18.82
CA HIS A 190 12.20 42.48 -18.55
C HIS A 190 13.00 43.03 -17.35
N GLU A 191 12.60 44.11 -16.65
CA GLU A 191 13.58 44.85 -15.82
C GLU A 191 13.11 45.23 -14.40
N LEU A 192 12.70 44.25 -13.57
CA LEU A 192 12.49 44.44 -12.12
C LEU A 192 12.98 43.23 -11.29
N VAL A 193 14.16 42.69 -11.62
CA VAL A 193 14.86 41.70 -10.76
C VAL A 193 15.98 42.32 -9.91
N GLU A 194 16.39 43.57 -10.16
CA GLU A 194 17.41 44.23 -9.33
C GLU A 194 16.86 45.53 -8.74
N ASN A 195 16.47 45.50 -7.47
CA ASN A 195 16.95 46.42 -6.42
C ASN A 195 16.01 46.45 -5.19
N GLY A 196 16.52 45.92 -4.06
CA GLY A 196 16.38 46.58 -2.75
C GLY A 196 15.20 46.25 -1.83
N THR A 197 15.27 45.10 -1.17
CA THR A 197 15.06 44.88 0.30
C THR A 197 13.88 45.53 1.05
N GLY A 198 12.97 44.68 1.57
CA GLY A 198 12.07 45.01 2.69
C GLY A 198 10.88 44.07 2.91
N GLU A 199 11.12 42.87 3.47
CA GLU A 199 10.21 41.94 4.16
C GLU A 199 8.70 41.85 3.80
N MET A 200 8.28 40.73 3.20
CA MET A 200 7.05 40.01 3.56
C MET A 200 7.11 38.53 3.11
N LYS A 201 6.90 37.59 4.05
CA LYS A 201 6.60 36.15 3.84
C LYS A 201 5.61 35.96 2.68
N GLY A 202 5.72 35.05 1.72
CA GLY A 202 6.35 33.73 1.71
C GLY A 202 5.30 32.68 1.27
N VAL A 203 5.00 32.58 -0.03
CA VAL A 203 4.41 31.41 -0.69
C VAL A 203 5.15 31.23 -2.00
N VAL A 204 6.12 30.32 -1.99
CA VAL A 204 6.89 29.91 -3.17
C VAL A 204 6.11 28.77 -3.85
N ALA A 205 5.79 28.96 -5.12
CA ALA A 205 5.48 27.87 -6.04
C ALA A 205 6.57 27.91 -7.11
N ASP A 206 7.41 26.89 -7.13
CA ASP A 206 8.46 26.70 -8.13
C ASP A 206 7.82 26.43 -9.50
N GLU A 207 8.15 27.28 -10.48
CA GLU A 207 8.06 26.96 -11.90
C GLU A 207 9.47 26.54 -12.35
N GLU A 208 9.68 25.25 -12.61
CA GLU A 208 10.82 24.79 -13.39
C GLU A 208 10.42 24.69 -14.87
N ASP A 209 11.22 25.39 -15.66
CA ASP A 209 11.26 25.45 -17.12
C ASP A 209 11.53 24.06 -17.73
N VAL A 210 10.74 23.65 -18.73
CA VAL A 210 11.16 22.66 -19.72
C VAL A 210 10.82 23.19 -21.12
N LYS A 211 11.85 23.72 -21.79
CA LYS A 211 11.89 23.87 -23.24
C LYS A 211 11.94 22.48 -23.88
N SER A 212 10.98 22.17 -24.76
CA SER A 212 11.22 21.26 -25.88
C SER A 212 10.36 21.64 -27.08
N SER A 213 11.04 22.15 -28.11
CA SER A 213 10.79 21.97 -29.54
C SER A 213 9.35 21.87 -30.06
N THR A 214 8.92 22.97 -30.69
CA THR A 214 7.97 23.01 -31.81
C THR A 214 8.41 22.10 -32.96
N ILE A 215 7.49 21.25 -33.44
CA ILE A 215 7.45 20.77 -34.83
C ILE A 215 6.00 20.93 -35.31
N ASP A 216 5.87 21.54 -36.47
CA ASP A 216 4.65 21.87 -37.20
C ASP A 216 3.68 20.70 -37.40
N ALA A 217 2.38 20.98 -37.27
CA ALA A 217 1.37 20.36 -38.12
C ALA A 217 0.15 21.30 -38.24
N THR A 218 0.00 21.78 -39.46
CA THR A 218 -0.97 22.72 -40.01
C THR A 218 -2.42 22.31 -39.77
N SER A 219 -3.25 23.34 -39.62
CA SER A 219 -4.70 23.38 -39.70
C SER A 219 -5.34 22.41 -40.69
N ALA A 220 -6.37 21.70 -40.25
CA ALA A 220 -7.48 21.27 -41.10
C ALA A 220 -8.79 21.42 -40.32
N ASP A 221 -9.42 22.56 -40.56
CA ASP A 221 -10.83 22.82 -40.29
C ASP A 221 -11.69 21.78 -41.03
N LYS A 222 -12.63 21.16 -40.33
CA LYS A 222 -13.79 20.49 -40.94
C LYS A 222 -14.94 20.43 -39.93
N THR A 223 -15.63 21.55 -39.87
CA THR A 223 -17.06 21.62 -39.58
C THR A 223 -17.80 20.59 -40.43
N LEU A 224 -18.45 19.60 -39.82
CA LEU A 224 -19.51 18.80 -40.44
C LEU A 224 -20.38 18.19 -39.33
N SER A 225 -21.58 18.75 -39.21
CA SER A 225 -22.74 18.15 -38.57
C SER A 225 -22.90 16.69 -38.98
N ARG A 226 -22.98 15.77 -38.01
CA ARG A 226 -23.41 14.40 -38.28
C ARG A 226 -24.35 13.89 -37.18
N GLU A 227 -25.48 13.43 -37.67
CA GLU A 227 -26.67 12.97 -36.99
C GLU A 227 -26.35 11.88 -35.94
N GLU A 228 -27.07 11.96 -34.83
CA GLU A 228 -27.20 10.88 -33.84
C GLU A 228 -27.83 9.68 -34.52
N ASN A 229 -27.01 8.71 -34.93
CA ASN A 229 -27.46 7.35 -35.17
C ASN A 229 -26.89 6.45 -34.07
N ASP A 230 -27.81 6.07 -33.20
CA ASP A 230 -27.68 5.16 -32.08
C ASP A 230 -27.50 3.73 -32.63
N THR A 231 -26.26 3.37 -32.97
CA THR A 231 -25.87 1.97 -33.17
C THR A 231 -24.51 1.76 -32.50
N ASP A 232 -24.55 1.24 -31.28
CA ASP A 232 -23.39 0.71 -30.55
C ASP A 232 -22.77 -0.45 -31.35
N VAL A 233 -21.90 -0.13 -32.30
CA VAL A 233 -20.99 -1.11 -32.89
C VAL A 233 -19.85 -1.29 -31.90
N VAL A 234 -19.99 -2.26 -30.98
CA VAL A 234 -18.89 -2.70 -30.11
C VAL A 234 -17.83 -3.30 -31.03
N LEU A 235 -16.80 -2.52 -31.37
CA LEU A 235 -15.60 -3.06 -31.98
C LEU A 235 -14.96 -3.99 -30.94
N GLU A 236 -15.05 -5.29 -31.18
CA GLU A 236 -14.38 -6.31 -30.38
C GLU A 236 -12.89 -6.26 -30.69
N ILE A 237 -12.20 -5.30 -30.09
CA ILE A 237 -10.75 -5.18 -30.15
C ILE A 237 -10.20 -6.23 -29.18
N ASP A 238 -9.54 -7.26 -29.73
CA ASP A 238 -8.80 -8.22 -28.91
C ASP A 238 -7.55 -7.53 -28.36
N ILE A 239 -7.62 -7.14 -27.09
CA ILE A 239 -6.54 -6.46 -26.37
C ILE A 239 -5.93 -7.49 -25.43
N LEU A 240 -4.65 -7.76 -25.62
CA LEU A 240 -3.88 -8.61 -24.71
C LEU A 240 -3.82 -7.96 -23.32
N ASP A 241 -4.06 -8.75 -22.28
CA ASP A 241 -3.88 -8.31 -20.90
C ASP A 241 -2.39 -8.25 -20.58
N LEU A 242 -1.87 -7.04 -20.39
CA LEU A 242 -0.48 -6.77 -20.02
C LEU A 242 -0.31 -6.56 -18.52
N GLU A 243 -1.42 -6.49 -17.77
CA GLU A 243 -1.37 -6.32 -16.33
C GLU A 243 -0.97 -7.63 -15.65
N HIS A 244 -0.02 -7.52 -14.73
CA HIS A 244 0.35 -8.60 -13.83
C HIS A 244 0.24 -8.10 -12.40
N LEU A 245 -0.06 -9.02 -11.48
CA LEU A 245 -0.02 -8.76 -10.05
C LEU A 245 1.40 -9.00 -9.54
N GLN A 246 2.03 -7.95 -9.01
CA GLN A 246 3.35 -8.02 -8.42
C GLN A 246 3.23 -8.28 -6.92
N LEU A 247 3.77 -9.41 -6.46
CA LEU A 247 3.87 -9.79 -5.06
C LEU A 247 5.24 -9.42 -4.51
N THR A 248 5.29 -8.96 -3.26
CA THR A 248 6.58 -8.83 -2.56
C THR A 248 7.14 -10.21 -2.20
N PRO A 249 8.45 -10.35 -1.96
CA PRO A 249 9.02 -11.61 -1.49
C PRO A 249 8.33 -12.15 -0.24
N GLU A 250 7.94 -11.30 0.71
CA GLU A 250 7.26 -11.70 1.94
C GLU A 250 5.83 -12.20 1.69
N GLU A 251 5.09 -11.52 0.81
CA GLU A 251 3.75 -11.95 0.37
C GLU A 251 3.83 -13.31 -0.34
N ALA A 252 4.72 -13.43 -1.34
CA ALA A 252 4.91 -14.67 -2.09
C ALA A 252 5.35 -15.82 -1.19
N PHE A 253 6.32 -15.59 -0.31
CA PHE A 253 6.80 -16.62 0.60
C PHE A 253 5.71 -17.07 1.57
N PHE A 254 4.86 -16.16 2.07
CA PHE A 254 3.73 -16.54 2.92
C PHE A 254 2.69 -17.37 2.16
N LEU A 255 2.34 -16.96 0.93
CA LEU A 255 1.40 -17.68 0.08
C LEU A 255 1.90 -19.09 -0.28
N THR A 256 3.21 -19.24 -0.53
CA THR A 256 3.82 -20.54 -0.86
C THR A 256 4.07 -21.42 0.37
N TYR A 257 4.72 -20.90 1.42
CA TYR A 257 5.16 -21.71 2.57
C TYR A 257 4.05 -21.92 3.61
N VAL A 258 3.30 -20.87 3.96
CA VAL A 258 2.31 -20.95 5.05
C VAL A 258 0.96 -21.41 4.53
N LEU A 259 0.49 -20.80 3.44
CA LEU A 259 -0.82 -21.12 2.88
C LEU A 259 -0.79 -22.26 1.87
N GLY A 260 0.32 -22.48 1.15
CA GLY A 260 0.42 -23.51 0.12
C GLY A 260 -0.48 -23.29 -1.09
N VAL A 261 -0.82 -22.04 -1.41
CA VAL A 261 -1.74 -21.67 -2.53
C VAL A 261 -1.01 -21.11 -3.75
N LEU A 262 0.31 -20.94 -3.68
CA LEU A 262 1.11 -20.28 -4.71
C LEU A 262 2.35 -21.09 -5.04
N ASP A 263 2.47 -21.46 -6.31
CA ASP A 263 3.64 -22.12 -6.87
C ASP A 263 4.48 -21.09 -7.63
N VAL A 264 5.68 -20.81 -7.14
CA VAL A 264 6.66 -19.98 -7.85
C VAL A 264 7.44 -20.85 -8.82
N VAL A 265 7.30 -20.58 -10.12
CA VAL A 265 7.90 -21.36 -11.21
C VAL A 265 8.98 -20.56 -11.94
N THR A 266 9.93 -21.27 -12.53
CA THR A 266 10.91 -20.67 -13.45
C THR A 266 10.24 -20.36 -14.79
N VAL A 267 10.48 -19.16 -15.32
CA VAL A 267 10.08 -18.81 -16.68
C VAL A 267 10.91 -19.67 -17.65
N LYS A 268 10.23 -20.46 -18.48
CA LYS A 268 10.72 -20.85 -19.79
C LYS A 268 9.59 -20.53 -20.75
N GLU A 269 9.79 -19.55 -21.61
CA GLU A 269 8.78 -19.03 -22.55
C GLU A 269 8.30 -20.08 -23.57
N ASP A 270 8.96 -21.26 -23.68
CA ASP A 270 8.76 -22.20 -24.78
C ASP A 270 8.21 -23.61 -24.43
N ASP A 271 7.91 -23.96 -23.16
CA ASP A 271 7.48 -25.33 -22.81
C ASP A 271 6.09 -25.34 -22.13
N LEU A 272 5.02 -25.28 -22.93
CA LEU A 272 3.63 -25.50 -22.45
C LEU A 272 3.38 -26.94 -21.96
N ASP A 273 4.26 -27.89 -22.28
CA ASP A 273 4.04 -29.34 -22.08
C ASP A 273 4.94 -30.00 -21.01
N ARG A 274 5.81 -29.26 -20.31
CA ARG A 274 6.64 -29.83 -19.22
C ARG A 274 6.04 -29.55 -17.84
N PRO A 275 6.13 -30.49 -16.87
CA PRO A 275 5.74 -30.22 -15.51
C PRO A 275 6.54 -29.01 -15.00
N SER A 276 5.83 -27.93 -14.67
CA SER A 276 6.41 -26.70 -14.16
C SER A 276 7.28 -27.02 -12.94
N ASN A 277 8.58 -26.74 -13.02
CA ASN A 277 9.47 -26.93 -11.88
C ASN A 277 9.23 -25.82 -10.87
N GLN A 278 8.37 -26.11 -9.89
CA GLN A 278 8.15 -25.27 -8.73
C GLN A 278 9.43 -25.16 -7.91
N TYR A 279 9.76 -23.95 -7.48
CA TYR A 279 10.84 -23.75 -6.51
C TYR A 279 10.40 -24.21 -5.12
N PRO A 280 11.19 -25.05 -4.45
CA PRO A 280 10.89 -25.45 -3.07
C PRO A 280 11.08 -24.27 -2.11
N ALA A 281 10.36 -24.27 -0.99
CA ALA A 281 10.37 -23.15 -0.04
C ALA A 281 11.78 -22.83 0.51
N TRP A 282 12.62 -23.83 0.75
CA TRP A 282 14.00 -23.59 1.22
C TRP A 282 14.83 -22.80 0.19
N TYR A 283 14.58 -23.02 -1.10
CA TYR A 283 15.26 -22.32 -2.19
C TYR A 283 14.78 -20.88 -2.27
N LEU A 284 13.45 -20.67 -2.19
CA LEU A 284 12.86 -19.33 -2.14
C LEU A 284 13.37 -18.52 -0.96
N LEU A 285 13.50 -19.12 0.23
CA LEU A 285 14.08 -18.47 1.40
C LEU A 285 15.50 -17.96 1.11
N ARG A 286 16.39 -18.81 0.60
CA ARG A 286 17.77 -18.41 0.25
C ARG A 286 17.80 -17.35 -0.86
N LEU A 287 16.95 -17.51 -1.88
CA LEU A 287 16.84 -16.57 -3.00
C LEU A 287 16.43 -15.18 -2.49
N TYR A 288 15.39 -15.10 -1.66
CA TYR A 288 14.91 -13.83 -1.13
C TYR A 288 15.89 -13.19 -0.14
N CYS A 289 16.57 -13.99 0.70
CA CYS A 289 17.66 -13.49 1.53
C CYS A 289 18.82 -12.90 0.71
N ALA A 290 19.18 -13.53 -0.42
CA ALA A 290 20.25 -13.05 -1.30
C ALA A 290 19.89 -11.75 -2.03
N HIS A 291 18.61 -11.55 -2.37
CA HIS A 291 18.12 -10.31 -3.00
C HIS A 291 17.82 -9.19 -2.01
N ALA A 292 17.74 -9.49 -0.71
CA ALA A 292 17.45 -8.49 0.32
C ALA A 292 18.60 -7.50 0.56
N LEU A 293 19.83 -7.90 0.22
CA LEU A 293 21.04 -7.11 0.36
C LEU A 293 21.22 -6.23 -0.89
N SER A 294 21.60 -4.97 -0.67
CA SER A 294 21.91 -4.07 -1.80
C SER A 294 23.17 -4.56 -2.52
N PRO A 295 23.29 -4.39 -3.86
CA PRO A 295 24.52 -4.71 -4.59
C PRO A 295 25.77 -3.97 -4.04
N SER A 296 25.56 -2.82 -3.39
CA SER A 296 26.62 -2.08 -2.69
C SER A 296 27.11 -2.76 -1.40
N GLU A 297 26.27 -3.57 -0.77
CA GLU A 297 26.53 -4.28 0.49
C GLU A 297 27.14 -5.66 0.24
N ASP A 298 26.80 -6.32 -0.89
CA ASP A 298 27.38 -7.61 -1.29
C ASP A 298 27.89 -7.59 -2.75
N PRO A 299 29.20 -7.32 -2.97
CA PRO A 299 29.84 -7.39 -4.29
C PRO A 299 29.85 -8.80 -4.90
N HIS A 300 29.42 -9.82 -4.16
CA HIS A 300 29.38 -11.21 -4.59
C HIS A 300 27.96 -11.73 -4.80
N GLN A 301 26.94 -10.86 -4.78
CA GLN A 301 25.54 -11.24 -4.98
C GLN A 301 25.31 -12.10 -6.22
N GLU A 302 25.86 -11.73 -7.38
CA GLU A 302 25.73 -12.54 -8.61
C GLU A 302 26.37 -13.92 -8.49
N LYS A 303 27.52 -14.01 -7.79
CA LYS A 303 28.18 -15.29 -7.49
C LYS A 303 27.32 -16.14 -6.56
N THR A 304 26.74 -15.52 -5.52
CA THR A 304 25.81 -16.17 -4.60
C THR A 304 24.60 -16.76 -5.33
N LEU A 305 24.00 -16.01 -6.26
CA LEU A 305 22.84 -16.47 -7.03
C LEU A 305 23.19 -17.58 -8.03
N THR A 306 24.34 -17.49 -8.70
CA THR A 306 24.82 -18.54 -9.60
C THR A 306 25.17 -19.82 -8.84
N HIS A 307 25.78 -19.70 -7.66
CA HIS A 307 26.03 -20.84 -6.77
C HIS A 307 24.72 -21.47 -6.28
N LEU A 308 23.75 -20.65 -5.86
CA LEU A 308 22.44 -21.13 -5.41
C LEU A 308 21.68 -21.87 -6.51
N SER A 309 21.63 -21.32 -7.72
CA SER A 309 20.99 -21.97 -8.88
C SER A 309 21.71 -23.26 -9.29
N THR A 310 23.04 -23.29 -9.23
CA THR A 310 23.84 -24.50 -9.47
C THR A 310 23.54 -25.58 -8.44
N ALA A 311 23.50 -25.22 -7.15
CA ALA A 311 23.16 -26.13 -6.07
C ALA A 311 21.73 -26.69 -6.21
N TYR A 312 20.76 -25.85 -6.61
CA TYR A 312 19.39 -26.28 -6.89
C TYR A 312 19.31 -27.27 -8.05
N ASN A 313 19.93 -26.96 -9.18
CA ASN A 313 19.95 -27.85 -10.35
C ASN A 313 20.67 -29.17 -10.04
N ALA A 314 21.80 -29.13 -9.30
CA ALA A 314 22.51 -30.31 -8.86
C ALA A 314 21.66 -31.19 -7.92
N SER A 315 20.90 -30.57 -7.00
CA SER A 315 19.99 -31.29 -6.10
C SER A 315 18.88 -32.05 -6.84
N LYS A 316 18.51 -31.57 -8.03
CA LYS A 316 17.48 -32.17 -8.89
C LYS A 316 18.02 -33.29 -9.78
N GLY A 317 19.29 -33.21 -10.19
CA GLY A 317 19.89 -34.05 -11.23
C GLY A 317 20.53 -35.37 -10.78
N ALA A 318 20.59 -35.68 -9.47
CA ALA A 318 21.29 -36.86 -8.92
C ALA A 318 22.76 -37.03 -9.36
N THR A 319 23.41 -35.97 -9.87
CA THR A 319 24.83 -35.96 -10.26
C THR A 319 25.73 -35.75 -9.04
N LEU A 320 26.87 -36.43 -8.95
CA LEU A 320 27.80 -36.40 -7.79
C LEU A 320 28.12 -34.96 -7.32
N VAL A 321 27.65 -34.68 -6.10
CA VAL A 321 27.43 -33.37 -5.51
C VAL A 321 28.69 -32.85 -4.77
N GLY A 322 29.88 -33.01 -5.37
CA GLY A 322 31.15 -32.87 -4.65
C GLY A 322 31.70 -31.45 -4.52
N SER A 323 31.60 -30.62 -5.57
CA SER A 323 32.35 -29.34 -5.63
C SER A 323 31.49 -28.08 -5.67
N ALA A 324 30.18 -28.19 -5.96
CA ALA A 324 29.27 -27.03 -6.07
C ALA A 324 28.53 -26.69 -4.77
N LEU A 325 28.61 -27.52 -3.72
CA LEU A 325 27.92 -27.26 -2.44
C LEU A 325 28.71 -26.38 -1.48
N SER A 326 30.03 -26.31 -1.62
CA SER A 326 30.89 -25.57 -0.69
C SER A 326 30.78 -24.05 -0.83
N CYS A 327 29.88 -23.54 -1.66
CA CYS A 327 29.89 -22.14 -2.09
C CYS A 327 28.56 -21.38 -1.93
N VAL A 328 27.51 -21.99 -1.34
CA VAL A 328 26.30 -21.25 -0.94
C VAL A 328 26.61 -20.52 0.37
N PRO A 329 26.55 -19.18 0.42
CA PRO A 329 26.87 -18.43 1.64
C PRO A 329 25.81 -18.66 2.73
N SER A 330 26.28 -18.60 3.97
CA SER A 330 25.44 -18.59 5.18
C SER A 330 24.54 -17.37 5.18
N ILE A 331 23.27 -17.55 5.55
CA ILE A 331 22.34 -16.44 5.81
C ILE A 331 22.66 -15.81 7.16
N GLU A 332 22.80 -14.49 7.20
CA GLU A 332 22.92 -13.74 8.46
C GLU A 332 21.58 -13.67 9.21
N PRO A 333 21.55 -13.82 10.55
CA PRO A 333 20.31 -13.78 11.32
C PRO A 333 19.53 -12.46 11.22
N ASP A 334 20.21 -11.34 11.02
CA ASP A 334 19.62 -10.02 10.82
C ASP A 334 19.41 -9.64 9.34
N ASN A 335 19.40 -10.63 8.45
CA ASN A 335 19.12 -10.40 7.03
C ASN A 335 17.80 -9.61 6.86
N PRO A 336 17.77 -8.55 6.02
CA PRO A 336 16.61 -7.67 5.92
C PRO A 336 15.31 -8.38 5.52
N PHE A 337 15.39 -9.42 4.67
CA PHE A 337 14.20 -10.20 4.30
C PHE A 337 13.68 -11.00 5.50
N LEU A 338 14.55 -11.62 6.29
CA LEU A 338 14.11 -12.39 7.48
C LEU A 338 13.40 -11.50 8.50
N LEU A 339 13.98 -10.33 8.81
CA LEU A 339 13.39 -9.39 9.75
C LEU A 339 12.00 -8.93 9.28
N LYS A 340 11.88 -8.59 7.99
CA LYS A 340 10.61 -8.23 7.36
C LYS A 340 9.61 -9.37 7.35
N TYR A 341 10.05 -10.57 6.96
CA TYR A 341 9.18 -11.73 6.85
C TYR A 341 8.67 -12.23 8.20
N VAL A 342 9.50 -12.24 9.25
CA VAL A 342 9.06 -12.62 10.61
C VAL A 342 7.93 -11.71 11.09
N VAL A 343 8.07 -10.39 10.88
CA VAL A 343 7.05 -9.40 11.23
C VAL A 343 5.80 -9.55 10.35
N TYR A 344 6.00 -9.75 9.05
CA TYR A 344 4.92 -10.00 8.09
C TYR A 344 4.10 -11.24 8.48
N HIS A 345 4.79 -12.36 8.73
CA HIS A 345 4.22 -13.63 9.17
C HIS A 345 3.42 -13.46 10.47
N HIS A 346 3.99 -12.77 11.46
CA HIS A 346 3.33 -12.47 12.72
C HIS A 346 1.98 -11.77 12.52
N PHE A 347 1.95 -10.65 11.80
CA PHE A 347 0.71 -9.89 11.61
C PHE A 347 -0.29 -10.57 10.68
N ARG A 348 0.16 -11.26 9.62
CA ARG A 348 -0.75 -12.06 8.77
C ARG A 348 -1.37 -13.22 9.55
N SER A 349 -0.63 -13.87 10.44
CA SER A 349 -1.14 -14.94 11.30
C SER A 349 -2.16 -14.43 12.32
N LEU A 350 -2.07 -13.17 12.73
CA LEU A 350 -3.07 -12.47 13.55
C LEU A 350 -4.29 -11.97 12.76
N GLY A 351 -4.31 -12.16 11.43
CA GLY A 351 -5.44 -11.78 10.58
C GLY A 351 -5.38 -10.36 10.02
N TRP A 352 -4.29 -9.61 10.22
CA TRP A 352 -4.12 -8.28 9.63
C TRP A 352 -3.86 -8.36 8.13
N VAL A 353 -4.36 -7.38 7.38
CA VAL A 353 -3.88 -7.11 6.01
C VAL A 353 -2.66 -6.22 6.09
N VAL A 354 -1.50 -6.77 5.72
CA VAL A 354 -0.19 -6.11 5.78
C VAL A 354 0.16 -5.55 4.41
N ARG A 355 0.52 -4.26 4.34
CA ARG A 355 0.92 -3.60 3.07
C ARG A 355 2.22 -2.83 3.24
N PRO A 356 3.01 -2.64 2.16
CA PRO A 356 4.22 -1.82 2.22
C PRO A 356 3.93 -0.39 2.70
N GLY A 357 4.75 0.10 3.63
CA GLY A 357 4.58 1.38 4.31
C GLY A 357 5.42 2.53 3.78
N ILE A 358 6.19 2.33 2.70
CA ILE A 358 7.21 3.27 2.22
C ILE A 358 6.71 4.71 2.01
N LYS A 359 5.44 4.87 1.62
CA LYS A 359 4.78 6.18 1.44
C LYS A 359 4.69 7.00 2.72
N PHE A 360 4.83 6.36 3.87
CA PHE A 360 4.77 6.96 5.19
C PHE A 360 6.07 6.77 5.96
N ALA A 361 7.19 6.46 5.29
CA ALA A 361 8.51 6.26 5.93
C ALA A 361 8.50 5.19 7.05
N VAL A 362 7.73 4.12 6.84
CA VAL A 362 7.63 2.94 7.72
C VAL A 362 7.68 1.66 6.89
N ASP A 363 7.96 0.52 7.52
CA ASP A 363 8.10 -0.75 6.81
C ASP A 363 6.76 -1.28 6.33
N TYR A 364 5.77 -1.32 7.23
CA TYR A 364 4.43 -1.84 6.93
C TYR A 364 3.29 -0.94 7.43
N LEU A 365 2.12 -1.17 6.84
CA LEU A 365 0.83 -0.64 7.26
C LEU A 365 -0.09 -1.81 7.57
N LEU A 366 -0.81 -1.73 8.68
CA LEU A 366 -1.78 -2.75 9.07
C LEU A 366 -3.22 -2.25 8.89
N TYR A 367 -4.03 -3.06 8.22
CA TYR A 367 -5.46 -2.85 8.03
C TYR A 367 -6.23 -4.02 8.64
N ILE A 368 -7.31 -3.74 9.36
CA ILE A 368 -8.16 -4.79 9.95
C ILE A 368 -8.80 -5.65 8.84
N ARG A 369 -9.46 -5.00 7.85
CA ARG A 369 -10.14 -5.70 6.75
C ARG A 369 -9.52 -5.46 5.38
N GLY A 370 -8.74 -4.39 5.23
CA GLY A 370 -8.04 -4.04 4.01
C GLY A 370 -8.33 -2.61 3.51
N PRO A 371 -7.57 -2.14 2.51
CA PRO A 371 -7.60 -0.75 2.05
C PRO A 371 -8.94 -0.29 1.43
N ALA A 372 -9.78 -1.22 0.97
CA ALA A 372 -11.10 -0.90 0.42
C ALA A 372 -12.13 -0.50 1.50
N PHE A 373 -11.90 -0.90 2.76
CA PHE A 373 -12.86 -0.73 3.86
C PHE A 373 -12.50 0.41 4.79
N THR A 374 -11.25 0.43 5.28
CA THR A 374 -10.78 1.37 6.29
C THR A 374 -9.37 1.85 5.97
N HIS A 375 -8.97 2.98 6.57
CA HIS A 375 -7.58 3.39 6.56
C HIS A 375 -6.72 2.44 7.39
N ALA A 376 -5.40 2.47 7.16
CA ALA A 376 -4.45 1.73 7.99
C ALA A 376 -4.50 2.25 9.43
N GLU A 377 -4.60 1.33 10.39
CA GLU A 377 -4.66 1.66 11.81
C GLU A 377 -3.26 1.89 12.38
N PHE A 378 -2.35 0.95 12.08
CA PHE A 378 -0.97 0.98 12.56
C PHE A 378 0.02 1.19 11.41
N ALA A 379 1.03 1.99 11.71
CA ALA A 379 2.23 2.18 10.92
C ALA A 379 3.40 1.50 11.64
N ILE A 380 3.99 0.48 11.01
CA ILE A 380 4.93 -0.45 11.64
C ILE A 380 6.37 -0.08 11.28
N MET A 381 7.19 0.13 12.30
CA MET A 381 8.63 0.30 12.17
C MET A 381 9.34 -0.89 12.82
N ILE A 382 10.10 -1.64 12.03
CA ILE A 382 10.83 -2.83 12.45
C ILE A 382 12.17 -2.40 13.07
N ILE A 383 12.43 -2.89 14.28
CA ILE A 383 13.65 -2.61 15.04
C ILE A 383 14.29 -3.96 15.42
N PRO A 384 15.47 -4.31 14.86
CA PRO A 384 16.20 -5.48 15.35
C PRO A 384 16.68 -5.23 16.78
N SER A 385 16.57 -6.25 17.63
CA SER A 385 17.08 -6.27 19.00
C SER A 385 18.09 -7.39 19.16
N TYR A 386 19.29 -7.04 19.63
CA TYR A 386 20.43 -7.93 19.76
C TYR A 386 20.69 -8.30 21.22
N SER A 387 19.67 -8.90 21.86
CA SER A 387 19.67 -9.22 23.29
C SER A 387 20.35 -10.56 23.63
N ALA A 388 20.58 -11.45 22.65
CA ALA A 388 21.21 -12.75 22.89
C ALA A 388 22.70 -12.63 23.26
N SER A 389 23.21 -13.58 24.05
CA SER A 389 24.60 -13.59 24.57
C SER A 389 25.66 -13.40 23.48
N TYR A 390 25.47 -14.02 22.32
CA TYR A 390 26.34 -13.90 21.15
C TYR A 390 26.58 -12.43 20.72
N TRP A 391 25.58 -11.57 20.86
CA TRP A 391 25.66 -10.17 20.47
C TRP A 391 26.25 -9.28 21.55
N THR A 392 26.05 -9.63 22.82
CA THR A 392 26.50 -8.86 23.98
C THR A 392 27.95 -9.14 24.35
N GLU A 393 28.45 -10.35 24.07
CA GLU A 393 29.81 -10.74 24.37
C GLU A 393 30.84 -9.95 23.54
N PRO A 394 31.94 -9.47 24.16
CA PRO A 394 32.98 -8.76 23.46
C PRO A 394 33.64 -9.68 22.43
N PHE A 395 33.87 -9.16 21.22
CA PHE A 395 34.47 -9.89 20.13
C PHE A 395 35.70 -9.15 19.59
N ASN A 396 36.77 -9.90 19.29
CA ASN A 396 38.02 -9.37 18.72
C ASN A 396 38.64 -8.20 19.49
N GLY A 397 38.61 -8.23 20.83
CA GLY A 397 39.28 -7.22 21.67
C GLY A 397 38.69 -5.81 21.60
N LYS A 398 37.54 -5.62 20.94
CA LYS A 398 36.78 -4.37 20.97
C LYS A 398 35.88 -4.35 22.20
N THR A 399 35.84 -3.21 22.89
CA THR A 399 34.98 -2.97 24.07
C THR A 399 33.49 -2.89 23.69
N THR A 400 33.17 -2.63 22.42
CA THR A 400 31.79 -2.53 21.93
C THR A 400 31.24 -3.91 21.53
N SER A 401 30.02 -4.20 21.98
CA SER A 401 29.31 -5.43 21.65
C SER A 401 28.93 -5.46 20.16
N ARG A 402 28.83 -6.66 19.55
CA ARG A 402 28.58 -6.83 18.09
C ARG A 402 27.27 -6.15 17.64
N GLY A 403 26.27 -6.12 18.52
CA GLY A 403 24.96 -5.52 18.24
C GLY A 403 24.89 -4.00 18.45
N ALA A 404 25.80 -3.41 19.24
CA ALA A 404 25.69 -2.01 19.66
C ALA A 404 25.69 -1.01 18.49
N ASP A 405 26.50 -1.26 17.45
CA ASP A 405 26.55 -0.38 16.29
C ASP A 405 25.34 -0.57 15.36
N LYS A 406 24.78 -1.78 15.32
CA LYS A 406 23.59 -2.12 14.52
C LYS A 406 22.28 -1.58 15.14
N GLU A 407 22.28 -1.31 16.44
CA GLU A 407 21.13 -0.75 17.19
C GLU A 407 21.06 0.78 17.20
N ARG A 408 22.08 1.47 16.68
CA ARG A 408 22.15 2.94 16.77
C ARG A 408 21.05 3.59 15.95
N ARG A 409 20.04 4.12 16.64
CA ARG A 409 19.09 5.08 16.08
C ARG A 409 19.04 6.29 16.99
N ASP A 410 19.19 7.47 16.38
CA ASP A 410 19.16 8.71 17.13
C ASP A 410 17.73 9.16 17.43
N TRP A 411 17.62 10.07 18.40
CA TRP A 411 16.36 10.67 18.78
C TRP A 411 15.67 11.41 17.62
N TRP A 412 16.46 11.99 16.72
CA TRP A 412 15.96 12.71 15.55
C TRP A 412 15.33 11.79 14.51
N TRP A 413 15.91 10.62 14.25
CA TRP A 413 15.27 9.58 13.44
C TRP A 413 13.88 9.24 13.99
N PHE A 414 13.78 8.97 15.29
CA PHE A 414 12.52 8.60 15.91
C PHE A 414 11.48 9.73 15.78
N HIS A 415 11.88 10.97 16.07
CA HIS A 415 11.00 12.13 15.91
C HIS A 415 10.57 12.39 14.47
N ARG A 416 11.45 12.16 13.48
CA ARG A 416 11.10 12.28 12.05
C ARG A 416 10.00 11.29 11.69
N VAL A 417 10.17 10.01 12.06
CA VAL A 417 9.18 8.96 11.80
C VAL A 417 7.84 9.27 12.49
N ASN A 418 7.89 9.62 13.78
CA ASN A 418 6.69 9.96 14.55
C ASN A 418 5.98 11.22 14.02
N ARG A 419 6.72 12.22 13.55
CA ARG A 419 6.13 13.43 12.93
C ARG A 419 5.36 13.09 11.66
N VAL A 420 5.90 12.23 10.80
CA VAL A 420 5.18 11.77 9.60
C VAL A 420 3.88 11.06 10.01
N GLN A 421 3.93 10.14 10.97
CA GLN A 421 2.73 9.38 11.38
C GLN A 421 1.65 10.26 11.99
N THR A 422 2.03 11.23 12.83
CA THR A 422 1.07 12.17 13.43
C THR A 422 0.40 13.06 12.38
N GLN A 423 1.11 13.47 11.33
CA GLN A 423 0.53 14.24 10.21
C GLN A 423 -0.46 13.42 9.37
N VAL A 424 -0.19 12.13 9.18
CA VAL A 424 -1.09 11.24 8.41
C VAL A 424 -2.09 10.48 9.28
N MET A 425 -2.21 10.88 10.55
CA MET A 425 -3.13 10.34 11.56
C MET A 425 -3.06 8.81 11.72
N LYS A 426 -1.85 8.24 11.70
CA LYS A 426 -1.62 6.82 11.97
C LYS A 426 -0.98 6.61 13.32
N THR A 427 -1.31 5.48 13.95
CA THR A 427 -0.65 5.09 15.21
C THR A 427 0.69 4.42 14.88
N LEU A 428 1.80 5.03 15.31
CA LEU A 428 3.12 4.42 15.17
C LEU A 428 3.25 3.24 16.13
N MET A 429 3.63 2.08 15.62
CA MET A 429 3.96 0.91 16.41
C MET A 429 5.40 0.49 16.08
N LEU A 430 6.22 0.43 17.12
CA LEU A 430 7.58 -0.08 17.04
C LEU A 430 7.52 -1.59 17.29
N VAL A 431 8.08 -2.35 16.36
CA VAL A 431 8.07 -3.82 16.43
C VAL A 431 9.50 -4.28 16.57
N TYR A 432 9.83 -4.76 17.76
CA TYR A 432 11.15 -5.28 18.08
C TYR A 432 11.23 -6.74 17.68
N VAL A 433 12.24 -7.08 16.89
CA VAL A 433 12.54 -8.45 16.47
C VAL A 433 13.80 -8.89 17.18
N GLU A 434 13.68 -9.86 18.08
CA GLU A 434 14.82 -10.45 18.77
C GLU A 434 15.64 -11.30 17.78
N VAL A 435 16.85 -10.82 17.47
CA VAL A 435 17.75 -11.44 16.50
C VAL A 435 18.53 -12.56 17.19
N SER A 436 18.37 -13.79 16.70
CA SER A 436 19.06 -14.95 17.24
C SER A 436 20.57 -14.93 16.95
N ALA A 437 21.31 -15.82 17.61
CA ALA A 437 22.67 -16.15 17.18
C ALA A 437 22.69 -16.77 15.76
N PRO A 438 23.84 -16.75 15.05
CA PRO A 438 24.02 -17.41 13.76
C PRO A 438 23.54 -18.85 13.78
N TRP A 439 22.66 -19.19 12.83
CA TRP A 439 22.03 -20.51 12.74
C TRP A 439 22.30 -21.25 11.43
N ASP A 440 22.71 -20.57 10.36
CA ASP A 440 22.98 -21.18 9.05
C ASP A 440 24.44 -21.65 8.92
N THR A 441 24.99 -22.23 9.99
CA THR A 441 26.41 -22.64 10.05
C THR A 441 26.72 -23.83 9.16
N ASN A 442 25.71 -24.63 8.83
CA ASN A 442 25.87 -25.89 8.11
C ASN A 442 25.62 -25.73 6.61
N ALA A 443 25.50 -24.50 6.10
CA ALA A 443 25.20 -24.24 4.67
C ALA A 443 26.19 -24.91 3.71
N THR A 444 27.43 -25.15 4.16
CA THR A 444 28.51 -25.78 3.40
C THR A 444 28.53 -27.32 3.49
N GLU A 445 27.72 -27.92 4.37
CA GLU A 445 27.62 -29.36 4.55
C GLU A 445 26.73 -30.01 3.47
N LYS A 446 26.89 -31.33 3.28
CA LYS A 446 26.07 -32.11 2.33
C LYS A 446 24.59 -32.00 2.75
N GLU A 447 23.76 -31.45 1.88
CA GLU A 447 22.34 -31.12 2.12
C GLU A 447 22.05 -30.00 3.15
N GLY A 448 23.06 -29.44 3.83
CA GLY A 448 22.86 -28.38 4.84
C GLY A 448 22.36 -27.04 4.28
N PHE A 449 22.43 -26.86 2.95
CA PHE A 449 21.77 -25.75 2.26
C PHE A 449 20.23 -25.85 2.28
N LYS A 450 19.64 -27.03 2.53
CA LYS A 450 18.18 -27.19 2.72
C LYS A 450 17.81 -26.76 4.14
N VAL A 451 17.46 -25.49 4.28
CA VAL A 451 17.11 -24.90 5.57
C VAL A 451 15.75 -25.41 6.06
N ASP A 452 15.68 -25.89 7.30
CA ASP A 452 14.40 -26.10 8.00
C ASP A 452 13.84 -24.75 8.47
N ILE A 453 12.99 -24.17 7.63
CA ILE A 453 12.34 -22.88 7.83
C ILE A 453 11.58 -22.82 9.16
N GLY A 454 10.91 -23.90 9.55
CA GLY A 454 10.14 -23.95 10.80
C GLY A 454 11.03 -23.83 12.03
N SER A 455 12.19 -24.49 12.02
CA SER A 455 13.19 -24.36 13.08
C SER A 455 13.80 -22.95 13.14
N VAL A 456 13.98 -22.30 11.99
CA VAL A 456 14.54 -20.95 11.88
C VAL A 456 13.58 -19.92 12.45
N LEU A 457 12.32 -19.92 12.01
CA LEU A 457 11.33 -18.94 12.45
C LEU A 457 11.08 -18.99 13.96
N LYS A 458 11.17 -20.18 14.58
CA LYS A 458 11.05 -20.37 16.04
C LYS A 458 12.16 -19.68 16.85
N LYS A 459 13.30 -19.35 16.23
CA LYS A 459 14.42 -18.67 16.90
C LYS A 459 14.21 -17.17 17.02
N TYR A 460 13.23 -16.60 16.32
CA TYR A 460 12.90 -15.18 16.37
C TYR A 460 11.70 -14.94 17.29
N ALA A 461 11.75 -13.85 18.06
CA ALA A 461 10.63 -13.37 18.85
C ALA A 461 10.25 -11.95 18.43
N VAL A 462 8.95 -11.67 18.37
CA VAL A 462 8.40 -10.37 17.99
C VAL A 462 7.76 -9.71 19.21
N ARG A 463 8.11 -8.46 19.49
CA ARG A 463 7.51 -7.66 20.58
C ARG A 463 6.95 -6.36 20.01
N GLU A 464 5.70 -6.08 20.32
CA GLU A 464 4.97 -4.92 19.81
C GLU A 464 4.91 -3.80 20.85
N PHE A 465 5.25 -2.58 20.45
CA PHE A 465 5.16 -1.39 21.29
C PHE A 465 4.41 -0.28 20.57
N VAL A 466 3.17 -0.03 21.00
CA VAL A 466 2.35 1.04 20.45
C VAL A 466 2.79 2.37 21.03
N PHE A 467 3.35 3.24 20.19
CA PHE A 467 3.74 4.57 20.62
C PHE A 467 2.54 5.51 20.56
N LYS A 468 2.10 5.96 21.74
CA LYS A 468 1.05 6.97 21.89
C LYS A 468 1.64 8.23 22.49
N ARG A 469 1.16 9.39 22.04
CA ARG A 469 1.51 10.66 22.66
C ARG A 469 1.08 10.62 24.11
N TRP A 470 2.04 10.76 25.02
CA TRP A 470 1.75 10.90 26.43
C TRP A 470 0.95 12.18 26.65
N SER A 471 -0.21 12.05 27.28
CA SER A 471 -1.09 13.16 27.62
C SER A 471 -1.30 13.16 29.13
N PRO A 472 -0.92 14.23 29.86
CA PRO A 472 -1.08 14.28 31.30
C PRO A 472 -2.50 14.02 31.79
N SER A 473 -3.53 14.31 30.97
CA SER A 473 -4.93 14.11 31.34
C SER A 473 -5.43 12.67 31.13
N ARG A 474 -4.72 11.84 30.35
CA ARG A 474 -5.12 10.47 30.00
C ARG A 474 -4.19 9.39 30.59
N ASN A 475 -3.02 9.78 31.09
CA ASN A 475 -1.95 8.86 31.48
C ASN A 475 -1.44 9.13 32.90
N ARG A 476 -2.26 9.72 33.77
CA ARG A 476 -1.88 10.13 35.14
C ARG A 476 -2.12 9.05 36.20
N ASP A 477 -2.77 7.96 35.82
CA ASP A 477 -3.16 6.86 36.71
C ASP A 477 -2.05 5.84 36.88
#